data_AF-A0AB74M7B0-F1
#
_entry.id   AF-A0AB74M7B0-F1
#
_cell.length_a   1.000
_cell.length_b   1.000
_cell.length_c   1.000
_cell.angle_alpha   90.00
_cell.angle_beta   90.00
_cell.angle_gamma   90.00
#
_symmetry.space_group_name_H-M   'P 1'
#
loop_
_entity.id
_entity.type
_entity.pdbx_description
1 polymer ?
#
loop_
_entity_poly.entity_id
_entity_poly.type
_entity_poly.pdbx_seq_one_letter_code
_entity_poly.pdbx_strand_id
1 'polypeptide(L)'
;TGHDEAVSSTRTVAEYDANSGNGVWTEQQWGAAGGKGTVTDDSGRKALRLEKQPGKLTSWKMFRTVAVEEAKNLLSKGGEIAVRFKIPDGSELVNGQFVFGLYWPVSQWASGAAANSMLASFFLQTDAS
;
A
#
# COMPACT_ATOMS: atom_id res chain seq x y z
N THR A 1 -10.98 -28.83 29.31
CA THR A 1 -11.01 -27.36 29.26
C THR A 1 -10.60 -26.95 27.87
N GLY A 2 -11.58 -26.77 26.97
CA GLY A 2 -11.32 -26.40 25.58
C GLY A 2 -10.72 -25.00 25.54
N HIS A 3 -9.47 -24.89 25.09
CA HIS A 3 -9.01 -23.68 24.45
C HIS A 3 -9.66 -23.68 23.07
N ASP A 4 -10.85 -23.10 22.96
CA ASP A 4 -11.26 -22.51 21.69
C ASP A 4 -10.22 -21.42 21.42
N GLU A 5 -9.28 -21.70 20.52
CA GLU A 5 -8.48 -20.66 19.90
C GLU A 5 -9.48 -19.67 19.31
N ALA A 6 -9.59 -18.51 19.95
CA ALA A 6 -10.19 -17.36 19.32
C ALA A 6 -9.37 -17.08 18.06
N VAL A 7 -9.82 -17.61 16.92
CA VAL A 7 -9.42 -17.11 15.62
C VAL A 7 -9.82 -15.64 15.65
N SER A 8 -8.86 -14.79 15.99
CA SER A 8 -9.03 -13.35 15.95
C SER A 8 -9.31 -13.01 14.50
N SER A 9 -10.59 -12.84 14.16
CA SER A 9 -10.98 -12.53 12.80
C SER A 9 -10.35 -11.19 12.43
N THR A 10 -9.35 -11.23 11.56
CA THR A 10 -8.70 -10.02 11.06
C THR A 10 -9.73 -9.20 10.29
N ARG A 11 -9.92 -7.95 10.70
CA ARG A 11 -10.80 -7.00 10.01
C ARG A 11 -10.01 -6.18 9.02
N THR A 12 -10.46 -6.14 7.76
CA THR A 12 -9.91 -5.25 6.74
C THR A 12 -10.30 -3.80 7.00
N VAL A 13 -9.30 -2.95 7.23
CA VAL A 13 -9.48 -1.49 7.37
C VAL A 13 -9.40 -0.79 6.02
N ALA A 14 -8.44 -1.21 5.18
CA ALA A 14 -8.15 -0.66 3.87
C ALA A 14 -7.64 -1.75 2.94
N GLU A 15 -8.21 -1.84 1.74
CA GLU A 15 -7.80 -2.82 0.73
C GLU A 15 -8.00 -2.24 -0.66
N TYR A 16 -7.06 -2.54 -1.55
CA TYR A 16 -7.23 -2.44 -2.98
C TYR A 16 -7.02 -3.82 -3.58
N ASP A 17 -7.99 -4.30 -4.35
CA ASP A 17 -7.90 -5.53 -5.14
C ASP A 17 -8.25 -5.24 -6.59
N ALA A 18 -7.28 -5.42 -7.50
CA ALA A 18 -7.48 -5.26 -8.93
C ALA A 18 -8.52 -6.24 -9.52
N ASN A 19 -8.79 -7.36 -8.84
CA ASN A 19 -9.77 -8.36 -9.24
C ASN A 19 -11.20 -8.02 -8.78
N SER A 20 -11.34 -7.10 -7.82
CA SER A 20 -12.64 -6.65 -7.34
C SER A 20 -13.31 -5.71 -8.35
N GLY A 21 -14.49 -6.10 -8.83
CA GLY A 21 -15.24 -5.39 -9.86
C GLY A 21 -14.39 -5.14 -11.12
N ASN A 22 -14.28 -3.87 -11.52
CA ASN A 22 -13.48 -3.46 -12.67
C ASN A 22 -12.01 -3.16 -12.30
N GLY A 23 -11.60 -3.33 -11.04
CA GLY A 23 -10.27 -2.98 -10.54
C GLY A 23 -10.04 -1.46 -10.43
N VAL A 24 -11.09 -0.66 -10.60
CA VAL A 24 -11.02 0.81 -10.56
C VAL A 24 -10.83 1.26 -9.12
N TRP A 25 -9.67 1.86 -8.84
CA TRP A 25 -9.29 2.23 -7.47
C TRP A 25 -10.21 3.26 -6.82
N THR A 26 -10.82 4.17 -7.58
CA THR A 26 -11.76 5.16 -7.05
C THR A 26 -13.06 4.52 -6.54
N GLU A 27 -13.50 3.42 -7.16
CA GLU A 27 -14.65 2.64 -6.68
C GLU A 27 -14.35 1.93 -5.35
N GLN A 28 -13.06 1.69 -5.09
CA GLN A 28 -12.55 1.08 -3.85
C GLN A 28 -12.07 2.14 -2.83
N GLN A 29 -12.47 3.41 -3.01
CA GLN A 29 -12.16 4.53 -2.12
C GLN A 29 -10.66 4.90 -2.04
N TRP A 30 -9.89 4.58 -3.07
CA TRP A 30 -8.51 5.02 -3.20
C TRP A 30 -8.42 6.24 -4.12
N GLY A 31 -7.51 7.16 -3.79
CA GLY A 31 -7.08 8.24 -4.66
C GLY A 31 -5.75 7.91 -5.34
N ALA A 32 -5.50 8.50 -6.50
CA ALA A 32 -4.21 8.39 -7.20
C ALA A 32 -3.84 9.73 -7.85
N ALA A 33 -2.53 10.03 -7.95
CA ALA A 33 -2.03 11.25 -8.57
C ALA A 33 -0.59 11.10 -9.10
N GLY A 34 -0.16 12.01 -9.97
CA GLY A 34 1.24 12.13 -10.41
C GLY A 34 1.74 11.04 -11.39
N GLY A 35 0.88 10.10 -11.77
CA GLY A 35 1.21 8.96 -12.64
C GLY A 35 0.07 8.55 -13.58
N LYS A 36 0.20 7.34 -14.11
CA LYS A 36 -0.82 6.63 -14.87
C LYS A 36 -1.06 5.28 -14.21
N GLY A 37 -2.32 4.97 -13.90
CA GLY A 37 -2.76 3.65 -13.46
C GLY A 37 -3.50 2.95 -14.60
N THR A 38 -3.23 1.68 -14.84
CA THR A 38 -3.96 0.86 -15.82
C THR A 38 -4.19 -0.52 -15.24
N VAL A 39 -5.45 -0.95 -15.18
CA VAL A 39 -5.79 -2.33 -14.79
C VAL A 39 -5.50 -3.23 -15.98
N THR A 40 -4.68 -4.25 -15.78
CA THR A 40 -4.21 -5.18 -16.82
C THR A 40 -4.48 -6.62 -16.42
N ASP A 41 -4.66 -7.50 -17.39
CA ASP A 41 -4.57 -8.95 -17.16
C ASP A 41 -3.09 -9.33 -16.93
N ASP A 42 -2.85 -10.15 -15.92
CA ASP A 42 -1.57 -10.76 -15.56
C ASP A 42 -1.85 -12.23 -15.22
N SER A 43 -1.65 -13.10 -16.22
CA SER A 43 -1.81 -14.56 -16.09
C SER A 43 -3.20 -15.00 -15.62
N GLY A 44 -4.26 -14.39 -16.15
CA GLY A 44 -5.65 -14.74 -15.82
C GLY A 44 -6.15 -14.14 -14.49
N ARG A 45 -5.37 -13.25 -13.88
CA ARG A 45 -5.81 -12.34 -12.81
C ARG A 45 -5.62 -10.90 -13.25
N LYS A 46 -6.24 -9.97 -12.56
CA LYS A 46 -6.01 -8.53 -12.77
C LYS A 46 -4.91 -8.01 -11.86
N ALA A 47 -4.16 -7.03 -12.36
CA ALA A 47 -3.20 -6.23 -11.61
C ALA A 47 -3.32 -4.75 -11.98
N LEU A 48 -2.98 -3.85 -11.05
CA LEU A 48 -2.85 -2.42 -11.33
C LEU A 48 -1.42 -2.10 -11.71
N ARG A 49 -1.19 -1.77 -12.98
CA ARG A 49 0.08 -1.23 -13.45
C ARG A 49 0.15 0.26 -13.13
N LEU A 50 1.14 0.65 -12.34
CA LEU A 50 1.42 2.05 -11.98
C LEU A 50 2.67 2.53 -12.71
N GLU A 51 2.55 3.64 -13.43
CA GLU A 51 3.62 4.21 -14.23
C GLU A 51 3.78 5.69 -13.93
N LYS A 52 5.03 6.16 -13.98
CA LYS A 52 5.30 7.59 -14.00
C LYS A 52 4.84 8.18 -15.34
N GLN A 53 4.35 9.42 -15.34
CA GLN A 53 4.05 10.09 -16.61
C GLN A 53 5.35 10.43 -17.36
N PRO A 54 5.46 10.07 -18.66
CA PRO A 54 6.62 10.45 -19.47
C PRO A 54 6.85 11.96 -19.46
N GLY A 55 8.11 12.39 -19.30
CA GLY A 55 8.48 13.81 -19.29
C GLY A 55 8.05 14.60 -18.04
N LYS A 56 7.45 13.98 -17.03
CA LYS A 56 7.15 14.61 -15.74
C LYS A 56 8.20 14.23 -14.70
N LEU A 57 8.48 15.14 -13.76
CA LEU A 57 9.34 14.86 -12.61
C LEU A 57 8.56 14.25 -11.43
N THR A 58 7.24 14.45 -11.37
CA THR A 58 6.39 13.97 -10.29
C THR A 58 6.35 12.44 -10.23
N SER A 59 6.62 11.89 -9.05
CA SER A 59 6.36 10.48 -8.77
C SER A 59 4.85 10.22 -8.73
N TRP A 60 4.46 9.00 -9.08
CA TRP A 60 3.10 8.54 -8.87
C TRP A 60 2.84 8.32 -7.36
N LYS A 61 1.59 8.47 -6.94
CA LYS A 61 1.13 8.09 -5.60
C LYS A 61 -0.27 7.50 -5.68
N MET A 62 -0.54 6.53 -4.82
CA MET A 62 -1.86 5.99 -4.53
C MET A 62 -2.06 6.08 -3.02
N PHE A 63 -3.24 6.50 -2.58
CA PHE A 63 -3.48 6.82 -1.17
C PHE A 63 -4.92 6.52 -0.77
N ARG A 64 -5.09 6.15 0.50
CA ARG A 64 -6.40 6.01 1.15
C ARG A 64 -6.29 6.60 2.54
N THR A 65 -7.22 7.49 2.88
CA THR A 65 -7.30 8.04 4.23
C THR A 65 -7.84 6.96 5.16
N VAL A 66 -7.10 6.68 6.24
CA VAL A 66 -7.55 5.79 7.31
C VAL A 66 -7.87 6.62 8.54
N ALA A 67 -9.02 6.34 9.17
CA ALA A 67 -9.43 7.04 10.37
C ALA A 67 -8.42 6.80 11.52
N VAL A 68 -8.22 7.81 12.37
CA VAL A 68 -7.28 7.76 13.50
C VAL A 68 -7.58 6.58 14.44
N GLU A 69 -8.85 6.26 14.67
CA GLU A 69 -9.25 5.14 15.53
C GLU A 69 -8.84 3.77 14.95
N GLU A 70 -8.84 3.62 13.63
CA GLU A 70 -8.40 2.37 13.01
C GLU A 70 -6.87 2.22 13.07
N ALA A 71 -6.14 3.34 12.96
CA ALA A 71 -4.71 3.37 13.24
C ALA A 71 -4.39 2.96 14.69
N LYS A 72 -5.15 3.47 15.67
CA LYS A 72 -5.03 3.07 17.09
C LYS A 72 -5.36 1.60 17.32
N ASN A 73 -6.37 1.07 16.64
CA ASN A 73 -6.74 -0.34 16.70
C ASN A 73 -5.60 -1.25 16.24
N LEU A 74 -4.96 -0.92 15.11
CA LEU A 74 -3.83 -1.72 14.58
C LEU A 74 -2.70 -1.88 15.60
N LEU A 75 -2.43 -0.86 16.40
CA LEU A 75 -1.36 -0.89 17.40
C LEU A 75 -1.74 -1.63 18.67
N SER A 76 -2.95 -1.37 19.14
CA SER A 76 -3.44 -1.94 20.40
C SER A 76 -3.80 -3.42 20.25
N LYS A 77 -4.19 -3.85 19.05
CA LYS A 77 -4.67 -5.20 18.78
C LYS A 77 -3.77 -6.00 17.83
N GLY A 78 -2.76 -5.37 17.24
CA GLY A 78 -1.95 -5.97 16.19
C GLY A 78 -2.68 -6.04 14.85
N GLY A 79 -1.96 -6.50 13.82
CA GLY A 79 -2.46 -6.66 12.46
C GLY A 79 -1.32 -6.65 11.44
N GLU A 80 -1.67 -6.46 10.17
CA GLU A 80 -0.71 -6.51 9.05
C GLU A 80 -0.93 -5.35 8.07
N ILE A 81 0.16 -4.85 7.50
CA ILE A 81 0.16 -4.07 6.27
C ILE A 81 0.77 -4.96 5.18
N ALA A 82 -0.07 -5.43 4.27
CA ALA A 82 0.36 -6.32 3.19
C ALA A 82 0.32 -5.61 1.83
N VAL A 83 1.32 -5.88 1.01
CA VAL A 83 1.35 -5.45 -0.40
C VAL A 83 1.85 -6.61 -1.24
N ARG A 84 1.06 -7.01 -2.25
CA ARG A 84 1.49 -7.94 -3.30
C ARG A 84 1.78 -7.15 -4.55
N PHE A 85 2.99 -7.27 -5.09
CA PHE A 85 3.42 -6.55 -6.29
C PHE A 85 4.30 -7.44 -7.18
N LYS A 86 4.51 -7.00 -8.41
CA LYS A 86 5.42 -7.59 -9.39
C LYS A 86 6.14 -6.45 -10.12
N ILE A 87 7.44 -6.61 -10.36
CA ILE A 87 8.17 -5.77 -11.31
C ILE A 87 7.85 -6.33 -12.72
N PRO A 88 7.44 -5.51 -13.69
CA PRO A 88 7.07 -6.00 -15.02
C PRO A 88 8.18 -6.84 -15.67
N ASP A 89 7.80 -7.92 -16.35
CA ASP A 89 8.75 -8.80 -17.03
C ASP A 89 9.57 -8.01 -18.07
N GLY A 90 10.88 -8.30 -18.16
CA GLY A 90 11.79 -7.59 -19.06
C GLY A 90 12.21 -6.19 -18.58
N SER A 91 11.82 -5.76 -17.37
CA SER A 91 12.38 -4.56 -16.76
C SER A 91 13.86 -4.75 -16.48
N GLU A 92 14.67 -3.76 -16.85
CA GLU A 92 16.09 -3.72 -16.50
C GLU A 92 16.23 -3.44 -14.99
N LEU A 93 16.97 -4.29 -14.28
CA LEU A 93 17.32 -4.06 -12.87
C LEU A 93 18.47 -3.07 -12.81
N VAL A 94 18.19 -1.85 -12.38
CA VAL A 94 19.21 -0.81 -12.17
C VAL A 94 19.54 -0.74 -10.68
N ASN A 95 20.81 -0.80 -10.31
CA ASN A 95 21.24 -0.68 -8.91
C ASN A 95 20.73 0.64 -8.29
N GLY A 96 20.13 0.56 -7.10
CA GLY A 96 19.62 1.72 -6.38
C GLY A 96 18.31 2.28 -6.96
N GLN A 97 17.62 1.54 -7.83
CA GLN A 97 16.35 1.97 -8.40
C GLN A 97 15.20 1.74 -7.41
N PHE A 98 14.45 2.80 -7.12
CA PHE A 98 13.26 2.71 -6.29
C PHE A 98 12.11 2.03 -7.05
N VAL A 99 11.44 1.09 -6.37
CA VAL A 99 10.21 0.46 -6.87
C VAL A 99 8.99 1.21 -6.33
N PHE A 100 8.85 1.27 -4.99
CA PHE A 100 7.80 2.06 -4.32
C PHE A 100 8.17 2.34 -2.85
N GLY A 101 7.40 3.21 -2.21
CA GLY A 101 7.41 3.39 -0.75
C GLY A 101 6.01 3.29 -0.17
N LEU A 102 5.92 2.78 1.06
CA LEU A 102 4.70 2.71 1.86
C LEU A 102 4.88 3.59 3.09
N TYR A 103 4.07 4.64 3.15
CA TYR A 103 4.12 5.64 4.21
C TYR A 103 2.74 5.82 4.82
N TRP A 104 2.66 5.70 6.14
CA TRP A 104 1.45 5.94 6.89
C TRP A 104 1.71 6.97 8.00
N PRO A 105 1.55 8.27 7.71
CA PRO A 105 1.65 9.31 8.72
C PRO A 105 0.43 9.30 9.64
N VAL A 106 0.65 9.57 10.92
CA VAL A 106 -0.41 9.71 11.92
C VAL A 106 -0.32 11.08 12.60
N SER A 107 -1.42 11.81 12.61
CA SER A 107 -1.54 13.08 13.34
C SER A 107 -1.86 12.82 14.80
N GLN A 108 -1.07 13.39 15.72
CA GLN A 108 -1.31 13.33 17.17
C GLN A 108 -1.54 11.91 17.69
N TRP A 109 -0.43 11.19 17.78
CA TRP A 109 -0.35 10.02 18.62
C TRP A 109 -0.34 10.43 20.10
N ALA A 110 -0.55 9.45 20.99
CA ALA A 110 -0.54 9.60 22.45
C ALA A 110 0.52 10.59 22.96
N SER A 111 0.25 11.22 24.11
CA SER A 111 1.11 12.24 24.73
C SER A 111 2.59 11.87 24.65
N GLY A 112 3.38 12.65 23.91
CA GLY A 112 4.83 12.45 23.74
C GLY A 112 5.29 12.13 22.31
N ALA A 113 4.38 11.92 21.36
CA ALA A 113 4.77 11.70 19.97
C ALA A 113 5.28 12.97 19.27
N ALA A 114 6.39 12.82 18.54
CA ALA A 114 6.97 13.90 17.76
C ALA A 114 6.08 14.29 16.58
N ALA A 115 6.22 15.54 16.12
CA ALA A 115 5.71 15.95 14.81
C ALA A 115 6.25 14.99 13.73
N ASN A 116 5.39 14.53 12.82
CA ASN A 116 5.68 13.56 11.75
C ASN A 116 5.83 12.09 12.17
N SER A 117 5.14 11.65 13.22
CA SER A 117 5.08 10.23 13.57
C SER A 117 4.49 9.38 12.41
N MET A 118 5.11 8.23 12.14
CA MET A 118 4.74 7.30 11.07
C MET A 118 4.44 5.92 11.66
N LEU A 119 3.30 5.35 11.28
CA LEU A 119 2.97 3.94 11.53
C LEU A 119 3.76 2.99 10.62
N ALA A 120 4.05 3.46 9.41
CA ALA A 120 4.86 2.74 8.44
C ALA A 120 5.69 3.75 7.65
N SER A 121 6.95 3.40 7.40
CA SER A 121 7.88 4.19 6.59
C SER A 121 8.89 3.26 5.93
N PHE A 122 8.39 2.41 5.04
CA PHE A 122 9.19 1.42 4.32
C PHE A 122 9.32 1.83 2.86
N PHE A 123 10.43 1.46 2.23
CA PHE A 123 10.59 1.58 0.79
C PHE A 123 11.28 0.34 0.24
N LEU A 124 11.02 0.06 -1.03
CA LEU A 124 11.67 -1.00 -1.77
C LEU A 124 12.57 -0.36 -2.83
N GLN A 125 13.84 -0.79 -2.81
CA GLN A 125 14.87 -0.35 -3.72
C GLN A 125 15.69 -1.57 -4.13
N THR A 126 16.06 -1.66 -5.40
CA THR A 126 16.98 -2.68 -5.90
C THR A 126 18.39 -2.40 -5.41
N ASP A 127 19.17 -3.45 -5.19
CA ASP A 127 20.61 -3.39 -4.90
C ASP A 127 21.42 -3.76 -6.15
N ALA A 128 22.75 -3.69 -6.02
CA ALA A 128 23.65 -4.37 -6.92
C ALA A 128 23.70 -5.83 -6.46
N SER A 129 23.24 -6.73 -7.32
CA SER A 129 23.39 -8.18 -7.16
C SER A 129 24.82 -8.58 -6.80
#